data_AF-A0A3B9HCR1-F1
#
_entry.id   AF-A0A3B9HCR1-F1
#
_cell.length_a   1.000
_cell.length_b   1.000
_cell.length_c   1.000
_cell.angle_alpha   90.00
_cell.angle_beta   90.00
_cell.angle_gamma   90.00
#
_symmetry.space_group_name_H-M   'P 1'
#
loop_
_entity.id
_entity.type
_entity.pdbx_description
1 polymer ?
#
loop_
_entity_poly.entity_id
_entity_poly.type
_entity_poly.pdbx_seq_one_letter_code
_entity_poly.pdbx_strand_id
1 'polypeptide(L)'
;MHEVGDSRERPEFDSEKYASSLAKLDSIFRDISDSVNEVSKWRCPYKNVEDRCTAKFGCRNQDVNVLADELFLCLGSDDLDYRAAWEN
;
A
#
# COMPACT_ATOMS: atom_id res chain seq x y z
N MET A 1 -14.50 32.01 21.05
CA MET A 1 -15.92 31.62 20.97
C MET A 1 -16.07 30.84 19.66
N HIS A 2 -16.30 29.53 19.74
CA HIS A 2 -16.58 28.71 18.56
C HIS A 2 -18.06 28.93 18.22
N GLU A 3 -18.35 29.50 17.06
CA GLU A 3 -19.72 29.60 16.57
C GLU A 3 -20.20 28.21 16.15
N VAL A 4 -21.19 27.70 16.88
CA VAL A 4 -21.90 26.48 16.54
C VAL A 4 -22.90 26.85 15.44
N GLY A 5 -22.61 26.46 14.20
CA GLY A 5 -23.53 26.67 13.06
C GLY A 5 -24.90 26.04 13.30
N ASP A 6 -25.95 26.70 12.81
CA ASP A 6 -27.36 26.29 12.92
C ASP A 6 -27.56 24.87 12.35
N SER A 7 -28.13 23.97 13.14
CA SER A 7 -28.45 22.59 12.76
C SER A 7 -29.50 22.47 11.64
N ARG A 8 -30.09 23.61 11.21
CA ARG A 8 -31.06 23.70 10.11
C ARG A 8 -30.45 24.03 8.76
N GLU A 9 -29.19 24.46 8.69
CA GLU A 9 -28.48 24.65 7.42
C GLU A 9 -27.73 23.37 7.07
N ARG A 10 -28.47 22.33 6.64
CA ARG A 10 -27.80 21.24 5.92
C ARG A 10 -27.32 21.84 4.60
N PRO A 11 -26.02 21.80 4.29
CA PRO A 11 -25.57 22.17 2.95
C PRO A 11 -26.37 21.35 1.94
N GLU A 12 -26.80 22.01 0.87
CA GLU A 12 -27.56 21.37 -0.20
C GLU A 12 -26.77 20.13 -0.68
N PHE A 13 -27.38 18.96 -0.51
CA PHE A 13 -26.72 17.69 -0.83
C PHE A 13 -26.87 17.42 -2.32
N ASP A 14 -25.77 17.61 -3.04
CA ASP A 14 -25.67 17.23 -4.44
C ASP A 14 -25.41 15.71 -4.55
N SER A 15 -26.48 14.96 -4.81
CA SER A 15 -26.42 13.51 -4.96
C SER A 15 -25.59 13.06 -6.17
N GLU A 16 -25.53 13.84 -7.24
CA GLU A 16 -24.76 13.51 -8.45
C GLU A 16 -23.27 13.69 -8.20
N LYS A 17 -22.89 14.79 -7.56
CA LYS A 17 -21.51 15.02 -7.11
C LYS A 17 -21.04 13.97 -6.11
N TYR A 18 -21.92 13.52 -5.21
CA TYR A 18 -21.61 12.42 -4.30
C TYR A 18 -21.39 11.10 -5.06
N ALA A 19 -22.32 10.73 -5.94
CA ALA A 19 -22.22 9.50 -6.73
C ALA A 19 -20.96 9.48 -7.62
N SER A 20 -20.64 10.58 -8.29
CA SER A 20 -19.41 10.72 -9.08
C SER A 20 -18.14 10.64 -8.23
N SER A 21 -18.15 11.18 -7.01
CA SER A 21 -17.04 11.04 -6.07
C SER A 21 -16.81 9.58 -5.66
N LEU A 22 -17.89 8.83 -5.39
CA LEU A 22 -17.81 7.40 -5.11
C LEU A 22 -17.29 6.59 -6.31
N ALA A 23 -17.77 6.89 -7.52
CA ALA A 23 -17.28 6.22 -8.73
C ALA A 23 -15.79 6.47 -8.96
N LYS A 24 -15.31 7.70 -8.69
CA LYS A 24 -13.88 8.03 -8.76
C LYS A 24 -13.07 7.26 -7.72
N LEU A 25 -13.55 7.16 -6.47
CA LEU A 25 -12.89 6.38 -5.44
C LEU A 25 -12.81 4.89 -5.82
N ASP A 26 -13.92 4.30 -6.28
CA ASP A 26 -13.95 2.90 -6.74
C ASP A 26 -12.93 2.66 -7.86
N SER A 27 -12.85 3.55 -8.86
CA SER A 27 -11.83 3.46 -9.92
C SER A 27 -10.40 3.47 -9.37
N ILE A 28 -10.09 4.40 -8.46
CA ILE A 28 -8.74 4.49 -7.86
C ILE A 28 -8.42 3.19 -7.09
N PHE A 29 -9.36 2.68 -6.29
CA PHE A 29 -9.14 1.47 -5.51
C PHE A 29 -9.01 0.22 -6.40
N ARG A 30 -9.73 0.14 -7.52
CA ARG A 30 -9.55 -0.93 -8.51
C ARG A 30 -8.15 -0.90 -9.12
N ASP A 31 -7.70 0.27 -9.57
CA ASP A 31 -6.37 0.43 -10.18
C ASP A 31 -5.25 0.06 -9.19
N ILE A 32 -5.40 0.46 -7.91
CA ILE A 32 -4.48 0.06 -6.83
C ILE A 32 -4.51 -1.46 -6.64
N SER A 33 -5.70 -2.07 -6.57
CA SER A 33 -5.87 -3.51 -6.39
C SER A 33 -5.21 -4.31 -7.52
N ASP A 34 -5.46 -3.93 -8.77
CA ASP A 34 -4.89 -4.59 -9.94
C ASP A 34 -3.36 -4.48 -9.95
N SER A 35 -2.84 -3.28 -9.65
CA SER A 35 -1.40 -3.04 -9.53
C SER A 35 -0.76 -3.90 -8.44
N VAL A 36 -1.37 -3.98 -7.26
CA VAL A 36 -0.88 -4.78 -6.13
C VAL A 36 -0.91 -6.27 -6.48
N ASN A 37 -1.96 -6.75 -7.15
CA ASN A 37 -2.10 -8.14 -7.55
C ASN A 37 -0.97 -8.58 -8.50
N GLU A 38 -0.57 -7.72 -9.43
CA GLU A 38 0.57 -7.99 -10.31
C GLU A 38 1.89 -7.95 -9.54
N VAL A 39 2.21 -6.86 -8.83
CA VAL A 39 3.52 -6.73 -8.18
C VAL A 39 3.77 -7.73 -7.05
N SER A 40 2.71 -8.23 -6.42
CA SER A 40 2.81 -9.21 -5.32
C SER A 40 3.27 -10.59 -5.81
N LYS A 41 3.24 -10.87 -7.11
CA LYS A 41 3.75 -12.13 -7.68
C LYS A 41 5.27 -12.26 -7.59
N TRP A 42 5.99 -11.13 -7.48
CA TRP A 42 7.45 -11.11 -7.47
C TRP A 42 8.06 -10.25 -6.37
N ARG A 43 7.31 -9.39 -5.68
CA ARG A 43 7.83 -8.73 -4.48
C ARG A 43 7.92 -9.74 -3.34
N CYS A 44 9.07 -9.79 -2.67
CA CYS A 44 9.23 -10.57 -1.45
C CYS A 44 8.40 -9.90 -0.35
N PRO A 45 7.25 -10.47 0.05
CA PRO A 45 6.31 -9.74 0.89
C PRO A 45 6.71 -9.73 2.37
N TYR A 46 7.62 -10.61 2.78
CA TYR A 46 7.87 -10.87 4.20
C TYR A 46 9.34 -11.19 4.49
N LYS A 47 9.96 -10.30 5.27
CA LYS A 47 11.27 -10.44 5.91
C LYS A 47 11.03 -10.71 7.40
N ASN A 48 11.63 -11.76 7.98
CA ASN A 48 11.57 -11.98 9.43
C ASN A 48 12.59 -11.08 10.16
N VAL A 49 12.66 -11.18 11.49
CA VAL A 49 13.57 -10.36 12.32
C VAL A 49 15.07 -10.65 12.09
N GLU A 50 15.41 -11.71 11.37
CA GLU A 50 16.77 -12.13 11.01
C GLU A 50 17.09 -11.83 9.54
N ASP A 51 16.32 -10.97 8.90
CA ASP A 51 16.43 -10.63 7.48
C ASP A 51 16.16 -11.80 6.51
N ARG A 52 15.48 -12.85 6.95
CA ARG A 52 15.17 -14.03 6.13
C ARG A 52 13.80 -13.90 5.45
N CYS A 53 13.74 -14.30 4.18
CA CYS A 53 12.51 -14.39 3.43
C CYS A 53 11.63 -15.53 3.97
N THR A 54 10.37 -15.24 4.27
CA THR A 54 9.39 -16.27 4.66
C THR A 54 8.46 -16.68 3.51
N ALA A 55 8.62 -16.06 2.33
CA ALA A 55 7.87 -16.41 1.13
C ALA A 55 8.20 -17.84 0.67
N LYS A 56 7.17 -18.61 0.33
CA LYS A 56 7.30 -19.99 -0.22
C LYS A 56 7.49 -20.02 -1.74
N PHE A 57 7.56 -18.86 -2.38
CA PHE A 57 7.73 -18.70 -3.83
C PHE A 57 8.95 -17.83 -4.10
N GLY A 58 9.53 -17.98 -5.29
CA GLY A 58 10.67 -17.16 -5.75
C GLY A 58 10.28 -15.70 -5.90
N CYS A 59 11.07 -14.78 -5.35
CA CYS A 59 10.79 -13.35 -5.40
C CYS A 59 12.05 -12.52 -5.65
N ARG A 60 11.87 -11.29 -6.16
CA ARG A 60 12.94 -10.41 -6.70
C ARG A 60 14.09 -10.14 -5.72
N ASN A 61 13.78 -10.03 -4.43
CA ASN A 61 14.73 -9.66 -3.39
C ASN A 61 15.25 -10.89 -2.62
N GLN A 62 15.01 -12.10 -3.11
CA GLN A 62 15.45 -13.33 -2.46
C GLN A 62 16.87 -13.67 -2.90
N ASP A 63 17.79 -13.79 -1.95
CA ASP A 63 19.12 -14.32 -2.18
C ASP A 63 19.19 -15.78 -1.76
N VAL A 64 19.43 -16.63 -2.75
CA VAL A 64 19.44 -18.08 -2.60
C VAL A 64 20.79 -18.64 -2.17
N ASN A 65 21.82 -17.80 -2.04
CA ASN A 65 23.16 -18.20 -1.61
C ASN A 65 23.25 -18.37 -0.09
N VAL A 66 22.48 -19.31 0.45
CA VAL A 66 22.45 -19.67 1.88
C VAL A 66 22.84 -21.14 2.08
N LEU A 67 23.13 -21.52 3.32
CA LEU A 67 23.39 -22.92 3.66
C LEU A 67 22.15 -23.80 3.41
N ALA A 68 22.37 -25.10 3.22
CA ALA A 68 21.29 -26.07 3.16
C ALA A 68 20.42 -25.97 4.42
N ASP A 69 19.10 -26.09 4.24
CA ASP A 69 18.07 -26.00 5.29
C ASP A 69 17.86 -24.62 5.94
N GLU A 70 18.52 -23.56 5.45
CA GLU A 70 18.24 -22.19 5.86
C GLU A 70 17.18 -21.50 4.98
N LEU A 71 16.41 -20.58 5.57
CA LEU A 71 15.60 -19.65 4.78
C LEU A 71 16.53 -18.68 4.04
N PHE A 72 16.18 -18.41 2.79
CA PHE A 72 16.84 -17.42 1.94
C PHE A 72 16.90 -16.03 2.58
N LEU A 73 17.93 -15.26 2.25
CA LEU A 73 18.03 -13.87 2.71
C LEU A 73 17.09 -12.98 1.88
N CYS A 74 16.49 -11.99 2.53
CA CYS A 74 15.60 -11.01 1.92
C CYS A 74 16.32 -9.67 1.79
N LEU A 75 16.94 -9.44 0.63
CA LEU A 75 17.70 -8.25 0.29
C LEU A 75 16.75 -7.09 -0.06
N GLY A 76 16.23 -6.43 0.97
CA GLY A 76 15.51 -5.16 0.86
C GLY A 76 16.39 -4.00 1.34
N SER A 77 16.21 -2.80 0.76
CA SER A 77 16.78 -1.59 1.35
C SER A 77 16.03 -1.28 2.64
N ASP A 78 16.73 -1.27 3.77
CA ASP A 78 16.22 -0.70 5.01
C ASP A 78 16.36 0.84 5.03
N ASP A 79 17.03 1.42 4.01
CA ASP A 79 17.10 2.85 3.77
C ASP A 79 15.90 3.30 2.93
N LEU A 80 14.74 3.37 3.57
CA LEU A 80 13.50 3.87 2.97
C LEU A 80 13.27 5.31 3.43
N ASP A 81 13.69 6.27 2.60
CA ASP A 81 13.39 7.69 2.82
C ASP A 81 12.11 8.11 2.08
N TYR A 82 11.01 8.19 2.81
CA TYR A 82 9.71 8.59 2.25
C TYR A 82 9.50 10.10 2.19
N ARG A 83 10.42 10.94 2.69
CA ARG A 83 10.20 12.40 2.79
C ARG A 83 9.89 13.04 1.45
N ALA A 84 10.59 12.63 0.39
CA ALA A 84 10.38 13.12 -0.97
C ALA A 84 8.97 12.85 -1.52
N ALA A 85 8.22 11.90 -0.97
CA ALA A 85 6.83 11.64 -1.36
C ALA A 85 5.83 12.61 -0.71
N TRP A 86 6.20 13.26 0.40
CA TRP A 86 5.32 14.12 1.20
C TRP A 86 5.63 15.61 1.09
N GLU A 87 6.85 16.00 0.73
CA GLU A 87 7.27 17.42 0.65
C GLU A 87 7.02 18.09 -0.73
N ASN A 88 6.10 17.55 -1.55
CA ASN A 88 5.72 18.15 -2.84
C ASN A 88 4.49 19.06 -2.74
#